data_AF-A0A165NDS6-F1
#
_entry.id   AF-A0A165NDS6-F1
#
_cell.length_a   1.000
_cell.length_b   1.000
_cell.length_c   1.000
_cell.angle_alpha   90.00
_cell.angle_beta   90.00
_cell.angle_gamma   90.00
#
_symmetry.space_group_name_H-M   'P 1'
#
loop_
_entity.id
_entity.type
_entity.pdbx_description
1 polymer ?
#
loop_
_entity_poly.entity_id
_entity_poly.type
_entity_poly.pdbx_seq_one_letter_code
_entity_poly.pdbx_strand_id
1 'polypeptide(L)' 'TPQRLICVPNIQHDCYGRECTATAHEHIREEREDTSRTRIAVKHKDQMHFIINLYALHNQHHIRTAVPQHL' A
#
# COMPACT_ATOMS: atom_id res chain seq x y z
N THR A 1 -13.81 -16.40 -18.34
CA THR A 1 -13.81 -15.05 -18.95
C THR A 1 -12.92 -14.14 -18.12
N PRO A 2 -11.92 -13.44 -18.69
CA PRO A 2 -11.05 -12.56 -17.91
C PRO A 2 -11.86 -11.38 -17.35
N GLN A 3 -11.65 -11.06 -16.07
CA GLN A 3 -12.27 -9.90 -15.43
C GLN A 3 -11.51 -8.63 -15.83
N ARG A 4 -12.25 -7.60 -16.23
CA ARG A 4 -11.67 -6.32 -16.65
C ARG A 4 -11.28 -5.51 -15.41
N LEU A 5 -9.99 -5.20 -15.26
CA LEU A 5 -9.51 -4.34 -14.19
C LEU A 5 -9.74 -2.86 -14.57
N ILE A 6 -10.55 -2.15 -13.80
CA ILE A 6 -10.99 -0.77 -14.09
C ILE A 6 -10.01 0.27 -13.52
N CYS A 7 -9.55 0.06 -12.29
CA CYS A 7 -8.55 0.91 -11.64
C CYS A 7 -7.80 0.12 -10.55
N VAL A 8 -6.58 0.54 -10.24
CA VAL A 8 -5.80 0.05 -9.10
C VAL A 8 -5.81 1.15 -8.04
N PRO A 9 -6.18 0.90 -6.77
CA PRO A 9 -6.10 1.89 -5.70
C PRO A 9 -4.68 2.05 -5.16
N ASN A 10 -4.38 3.23 -4.62
CA ASN A 10 -3.16 3.45 -3.84
C ASN A 10 -3.47 3.16 -2.39
N ILE A 11 -3.07 1.98 -1.92
CA ILE A 11 -3.29 1.49 -0.56
C ILE A 11 -1.97 1.59 0.19
N GLN A 12 -1.99 2.24 1.35
CA GLN A 12 -0.85 2.34 2.25
C GLN A 12 -1.27 1.89 3.64
N HIS A 13 -0.36 1.25 4.38
CA HIS A 13 -0.63 0.91 5.78
C HIS A 13 -0.65 2.20 6.62
N ASP A 14 -1.56 2.30 7.58
CA ASP A 14 -1.57 3.39 8.56
C ASP A 14 -0.48 3.18 9.62
N CYS A 15 0.77 3.35 9.19
CA CYS A 15 1.93 3.15 10.06
C CYS A 15 1.99 4.15 11.21
N TYR A 16 1.49 5.37 10.98
CA TYR A 16 1.48 6.41 11.99
C TYR A 16 0.47 6.09 13.09
N GLY A 17 -0.79 5.82 12.73
CA GLY A 17 -1.84 5.51 13.69
C GLY A 17 -1.64 4.19 14.42
N ARG A 18 -0.82 3.26 13.89
CA ARG A 18 -0.42 2.00 14.56
C ARG A 18 0.95 2.08 15.24
N GLU A 19 1.65 3.20 15.14
CA GLU A 19 2.99 3.40 15.71
C GLU A 19 3.97 2.30 15.27
N CYS A 20 3.96 1.95 13.99
CA CYS A 20 4.90 0.99 13.41
C CYS A 20 6.34 1.55 13.49
N THR A 21 7.33 0.67 13.65
CA THR A 21 8.72 1.09 13.88
C THR A 21 9.61 0.81 12.68
N ALA A 22 10.55 1.70 12.36
CA ALA A 22 11.54 1.51 11.29
C ALA A 22 12.71 0.62 11.75
N THR A 23 12.40 -0.58 12.21
CA THR A 23 13.37 -1.52 12.81
C THR A 23 13.46 -2.86 12.08
N ALA A 24 12.66 -3.05 11.02
CA ALA A 24 12.79 -4.23 10.18
C ALA A 24 14.00 -4.07 9.24
N HIS A 25 14.60 -5.18 8.87
CA HIS A 25 15.58 -5.25 7.79
C HIS A 25 15.00 -6.16 6.71
N GLU A 26 14.98 -5.69 5.47
CA GLU A 26 14.53 -6.49 4.33
C GLU A 26 15.60 -6.53 3.25
N HIS A 27 15.67 -7.66 2.54
CA HIS A 27 16.51 -7.80 1.36
C HIS A 27 15.97 -6.89 0.26
N ILE A 28 16.87 -6.17 -0.41
CA ILE A 28 16.51 -5.38 -1.59
C ILE A 28 16.23 -6.37 -2.72
N ARG A 29 15.05 -6.29 -3.31
CA ARG A 29 14.65 -7.10 -4.47
C ARG A 29 14.86 -6.32 -5.76
N GLU A 30 15.58 -6.92 -6.70
CA GLU A 30 15.86 -6.38 -8.04
C GLU A 30 15.55 -7.48 -9.08
N GLU A 31 14.93 -7.15 -10.21
CA GLU A 31 14.53 -8.13 -11.25
C GLU A 31 13.78 -9.39 -10.72
N ARG A 32 13.05 -9.23 -9.60
CA ARG A 32 12.34 -10.29 -8.86
C ARG A 32 13.24 -11.26 -8.05
N GLU A 33 14.54 -10.99 -7.94
CA GLU A 33 15.46 -11.74 -7.11
C GLU A 33 15.86 -10.95 -5.86
N ASP A 34 15.96 -11.65 -4.72
CA ASP A 34 16.44 -11.04 -3.48
C ASP A 34 17.97 -10.91 -3.54
N THR A 35 18.47 -9.70 -3.33
CA THR A 35 19.92 -9.43 -3.30
C THR A 35 20.48 -9.60 -1.89
N SER A 36 21.80 -9.68 -1.77
CA SER A 36 22.48 -9.68 -0.47
C SER A 36 22.40 -8.32 0.25
N ARG A 37 22.04 -7.24 -0.47
CA ARG A 37 21.89 -5.90 0.11
C ARG A 37 20.61 -5.85 0.92
N THR A 38 20.68 -5.22 2.09
CA THR A 38 19.52 -4.99 2.94
C THR A 38 19.25 -3.51 3.12
N ARG A 39 18.01 -3.17 3.46
CA ARG A 39 17.60 -1.83 3.86
C ARG A 39 16.74 -1.88 5.12
N ILE A 40 16.72 -0.77 5.84
CA ILE A 40 15.76 -0.57 6.94
C ILE A 40 14.35 -0.44 6.32
N ALA A 41 13.41 -1.14 6.92
CA ALA A 41 12.00 -1.14 6.56
C ALA A 41 11.12 -0.91 7.79
N VAL A 42 9.86 -0.58 7.52
CA VAL A 42 8.86 -0.45 8.57
C VAL A 42 8.41 -1.84 9.01
N LYS A 43 8.54 -2.12 10.31
CA LYS A 43 7.96 -3.29 10.96
C LYS A 43 6.51 -2.96 11.31
N HIS A 44 5.58 -3.45 10.49
CA HIS A 44 4.15 -3.28 10.74
C HIS A 44 3.72 -4.08 11.97
N LYS A 45 2.88 -3.48 12.83
CA LYS A 45 2.31 -4.17 14.00
C LYS A 45 1.16 -5.10 13.63
N ASP A 46 0.45 -4.81 12.55
CA ASP A 46 -0.64 -5.61 12.02
C ASP A 46 -0.71 -5.52 10.48
N GLN A 47 -1.69 -6.21 9.91
CA GLN A 47 -1.99 -6.19 8.47
C GLN A 47 -3.47 -5.89 8.23
N MET A 48 -4.05 -4.99 9.03
CA MET A 48 -5.49 -4.72 9.03
C MET A 48 -5.80 -3.24 8.81
N HIS A 49 -4.88 -2.33 9.14
CA HIS A 49 -5.14 -0.89 9.08
C HIS A 49 -4.49 -0.25 7.86
N PHE A 50 -5.34 0.11 6.90
CA PHE A 50 -4.90 0.74 5.65
C PHE A 50 -5.67 2.02 5.39
N ILE A 51 -4.98 2.95 4.75
CA ILE A 51 -5.50 4.18 4.20
C ILE A 51 -5.45 4.09 2.68
N ILE A 52 -6.54 4.48 2.03
CA ILE A 52 -6.63 4.56 0.58
C ILE A 52 -6.42 6.01 0.19
N ASN A 53 -5.35 6.29 -0.55
CA ASN A 53 -5.15 7.61 -1.12
C ASN A 53 -6.01 7.74 -2.37
N LEU A 54 -7.15 8.43 -2.22
CA LEU A 54 -8.08 8.66 -3.31
C LEU A 54 -7.52 9.61 -4.36
N TYR A 55 -6.59 10.51 -4.05
CA TYR A 55 -6.17 11.59 -4.95
C TYR A 55 -4.87 11.36 -5.71
N ALA A 56 -4.06 10.39 -5.28
CA ALA A 56 -2.72 10.17 -5.83
C ALA A 56 -2.69 9.41 -7.18
N LEU A 57 -3.83 9.03 -7.75
CA LEU A 57 -3.88 8.19 -8.95
C LEU A 57 -4.78 8.73 -10.07
N HIS A 58 -4.40 8.38 -11.31
CA HIS A 58 -5.28 8.43 -12.45
C HIS A 58 -6.53 7.57 -12.17
N ASN A 59 -7.71 8.05 -12.58
CA ASN A 59 -9.00 7.38 -12.38
C ASN A 59 -9.55 7.36 -10.95
N GLN A 60 -9.09 8.26 -10.06
CA GLN A 60 -9.65 8.44 -8.71
C GLN A 60 -11.18 8.54 -8.65
N HIS A 61 -11.80 9.04 -9.72
CA HIS A 61 -13.25 9.16 -9.83
C HIS A 61 -13.95 7.81 -9.67
N HIS A 62 -13.42 6.73 -10.24
CA HIS A 62 -14.01 5.39 -10.10
C HIS A 62 -13.97 4.90 -8.64
N ILE A 63 -12.89 5.20 -7.91
CA ILE A 63 -12.78 4.85 -6.49
C ILE A 63 -13.76 5.70 -5.67
N ARG A 64 -13.82 7.02 -5.93
CA ARG A 64 -14.78 7.93 -5.28
C ARG A 64 -16.24 7.53 -5.47
N THR A 65 -16.61 7.00 -6.63
CA THR A 65 -17.98 6.50 -6.86
C THR A 65 -18.26 5.17 -6.17
N ALA A 66 -17.22 4.40 -5.84
CA ALA A 66 -17.34 3.10 -5.18
C ALA A 66 -17.34 3.19 -3.64
N VAL A 67 -16.94 4.34 -3.08
CA VAL A 67 -16.85 4.58 -1.63
C VAL A 67 -17.97 5.54 -1.20
N PRO A 68 -18.55 5.38 0.01
CA PRO A 68 -19.53 6.33 0.54
C PRO A 68 -19.02 7.78 0.54
N GLN A 69 -19.89 8.73 0.16
CA GLN A 69 -19.52 10.15 0.07
C GLN A 69 -19.16 10.82 1.41
N HIS A 70 -19.47 10.19 2.54
CA HIS A 70 -19.19 10.72 3.87
C HIS A 70 -17.80 10.36 4.40
N LEU A 71 -17.00 9.65 3.61
CA LEU A 71 -15.61 9.29 3.89
C LEU A 71 -14.62 10.22 3.18
#